data_AF-A0A1F6W0Z5-F1
#
_entry.id   AF-A0A1F6W0Z5-F1
#
_cell.length_a   1.000
_cell.length_b   1.000
_cell.length_c   1.000
_cell.angle_alpha   90.00
_cell.angle_beta   90.00
_cell.angle_gamma   90.00
#
_symmetry.space_group_name_H-M   'P 1'
#
loop_
_entity.id
_entity.type
_entity.pdbx_description
1 polymer ?
#
loop_
_entity_poly.entity_id
_entity_poly.type
_entity_poly.pdbx_seq_one_letter_code
_entity_poly.pdbx_strand_id
1 'polypeptide(L)'
;MIANTKNMSSRKLSLIYKLIINHLTKNNMKFSPKPKMQYILDKKQDQCIFAKLAQFQKQKLSKEKEKLVKFLYTQLETDWRTPLEKFIDKLLKQV
;
A
#
# COMPACT_ATOMS: atom_id res chain seq x y z
N MET A 1 -15.39 -7.35 11.40
CA MET A 1 -15.90 -8.31 10.41
C MET A 1 -15.19 -8.05 9.09
N ILE A 2 -14.29 -8.95 8.64
CA ILE A 2 -13.69 -8.87 7.30
C ILE A 2 -14.46 -9.91 6.46
N ALA A 3 -15.30 -9.43 5.54
CA ALA A 3 -16.11 -10.31 4.69
C ALA A 3 -15.20 -11.16 3.78
N ASN A 4 -15.51 -12.46 3.68
CA ASN A 4 -14.78 -13.42 2.87
C ASN A 4 -15.04 -13.14 1.37
N THR A 5 -14.07 -12.54 0.68
CA THR A 5 -14.20 -11.98 -0.68
C THR A 5 -14.16 -13.02 -1.81
N LYS A 6 -14.19 -14.33 -1.48
CA LYS A 6 -13.95 -15.41 -2.44
C LYS A 6 -14.98 -15.55 -3.57
N ASN A 7 -16.19 -14.98 -3.45
CA ASN A 7 -17.27 -15.13 -4.43
C ASN A 7 -17.94 -13.79 -4.84
N MET A 8 -17.16 -12.74 -5.09
CA MET A 8 -17.72 -11.42 -5.39
C MET A 8 -17.34 -10.91 -6.79
N SER A 9 -18.33 -10.44 -7.56
CA SER A 9 -18.15 -9.92 -8.93
C SER A 9 -17.08 -8.83 -9.00
N SER A 10 -16.25 -8.86 -10.06
CA SER A 10 -15.14 -7.89 -10.27
C SER A 10 -15.57 -6.43 -10.19
N ARG A 11 -16.80 -6.08 -10.61
CA ARG A 11 -17.34 -4.71 -10.48
C ARG A 11 -17.62 -4.34 -9.03
N LYS A 12 -18.18 -5.27 -8.26
CA LYS A 12 -18.50 -5.10 -6.84
C LYS A 12 -17.22 -5.04 -5.99
N LEU A 13 -16.21 -5.84 -6.32
CA LEU A 13 -14.88 -5.76 -5.72
C LEU A 13 -14.24 -4.40 -5.97
N SER A 14 -14.20 -3.93 -7.24
CA SER A 14 -13.65 -2.62 -7.60
C SER A 14 -14.31 -1.48 -6.83
N LEU A 15 -15.63 -1.52 -6.67
CA LEU A 15 -16.37 -0.50 -5.90
C LEU A 15 -15.99 -0.51 -4.41
N ILE A 16 -15.88 -1.70 -3.81
CA ILE A 16 -15.46 -1.85 -2.41
C ILE A 16 -14.01 -1.38 -2.23
N TYR A 17 -13.11 -1.70 -3.16
CA TYR A 17 -11.74 -1.19 -3.13
C TYR A 17 -11.75 0.34 -3.18
N LYS A 18 -12.46 0.97 -4.12
CA LYS A 18 -12.57 2.44 -4.19
C LYS A 18 -13.09 3.07 -2.88
N LEU A 19 -14.10 2.47 -2.26
CA LEU A 19 -14.63 2.93 -0.97
C LEU A 19 -13.62 2.77 0.17
N ILE A 20 -12.90 1.64 0.23
CA ILE A 20 -11.85 1.39 1.21
C ILE A 20 -10.70 2.38 1.02
N ILE A 21 -10.24 2.60 -0.21
CA ILE A 21 -9.20 3.59 -0.52
C ILE A 21 -9.63 4.98 -0.07
N ASN A 22 -10.83 5.44 -0.44
CA ASN A 22 -11.34 6.75 -0.04
C ASN A 22 -11.49 6.91 1.49
N HIS A 23 -11.94 5.87 2.18
CA HIS A 23 -12.05 5.88 3.63
C HIS A 23 -10.67 5.91 4.31
N LEU A 24 -9.71 5.13 3.78
CA LEU A 24 -8.35 5.07 4.28
C LEU A 24 -7.57 6.36 3.97
N THR A 25 -7.77 7.01 2.83
CA THR A 25 -7.13 8.30 2.53
C THR A 25 -7.72 9.45 3.37
N LYS A 26 -9.01 9.37 3.73
CA LYS A 26 -9.68 10.37 4.57
C LYS A 26 -9.32 10.26 6.06
N ASN A 27 -9.03 9.06 6.56
CA ASN A 27 -8.59 8.82 7.93
C ASN A 27 -7.07 8.71 7.97
N ASN A 28 -6.36 9.71 8.50
CA ASN A 28 -4.90 9.76 8.64
C ASN A 28 -4.27 8.39 8.99
N MET A 29 -3.79 7.70 7.96
CA MET A 29 -3.18 6.38 8.05
C MET A 29 -1.85 6.47 8.80
N LYS A 30 -1.66 5.63 9.84
CA LYS A 30 -0.44 5.62 10.66
C LYS A 30 0.85 5.35 9.86
N PHE A 31 0.75 4.52 8.82
CA PHE A 31 1.88 4.07 8.01
C PHE A 31 1.75 4.35 6.52
N SER A 32 0.61 4.85 6.06
CA SER A 32 0.57 5.42 4.72
C SER A 32 1.37 6.71 4.81
N PRO A 33 2.47 6.86 4.06
CA PRO A 33 2.98 8.20 3.85
C PRO A 33 1.81 9.06 3.36
N LYS A 34 1.77 10.36 3.70
CA LYS A 34 1.03 11.28 2.84
C LYS A 34 1.62 11.05 1.45
N PRO A 35 0.88 10.39 0.54
CA PRO A 35 1.50 9.92 -0.68
C PRO A 35 2.03 11.16 -1.39
N LYS A 36 3.31 11.16 -1.77
CA LYS A 36 3.89 12.31 -2.47
C LYS A 36 3.22 12.46 -3.83
N MET A 37 2.77 11.34 -4.40
CA MET A 37 2.04 11.24 -5.65
C MET A 37 0.89 10.24 -5.54
N GLN A 38 -0.09 10.34 -6.44
CA GLN A 38 -1.22 9.42 -6.48
C GLN A 38 -0.76 7.95 -6.56
N TYR A 39 -1.50 7.06 -5.90
CA TYR A 39 -1.26 5.63 -6.02
C TYR A 39 -1.77 5.10 -7.37
N ILE A 40 -0.94 4.34 -8.08
CA ILE A 40 -1.35 3.55 -9.25
C ILE A 40 -2.03 2.29 -8.72
N LEU A 41 -3.36 2.25 -8.77
CA LEU A 41 -4.19 1.11 -8.36
C LEU A 41 -5.01 0.55 -9.52
N ASP A 42 -4.44 0.64 -10.72
CA ASP A 42 -5.12 0.37 -11.99
C ASP A 42 -5.38 -1.12 -12.17
N LYS A 43 -4.50 -1.98 -11.64
CA LYS A 43 -4.69 -3.43 -11.67
C LYS A 43 -5.31 -3.94 -10.38
N LYS A 44 -6.08 -5.01 -10.51
CA LYS A 44 -6.63 -5.75 -9.36
C LYS A 44 -5.53 -6.23 -8.39
N GLN A 45 -4.35 -6.54 -8.93
CA GLN A 45 -3.19 -6.93 -8.14
C GLN A 45 -2.71 -5.77 -7.24
N ASP A 46 -2.61 -4.55 -7.77
CA ASP A 46 -2.20 -3.35 -7.02
C ASP A 46 -3.18 -3.08 -5.88
N GLN A 47 -4.48 -3.19 -6.15
CA GLN A 47 -5.55 -3.07 -5.14
C GLN A 47 -5.44 -4.13 -4.04
N CYS A 48 -5.15 -5.38 -4.42
CA CYS A 48 -4.91 -6.46 -3.46
C CYS A 48 -3.67 -6.20 -2.59
N ILE A 49 -2.58 -5.72 -3.19
CA ILE A 49 -1.35 -5.37 -2.46
C ILE A 49 -1.64 -4.25 -1.47
N PHE A 50 -2.32 -3.18 -1.91
CA PHE A 50 -2.71 -2.07 -1.05
C PHE A 50 -3.55 -2.54 0.16
N ALA A 51 -4.54 -3.41 -0.08
CA ALA A 51 -5.37 -3.95 1.00
C ALA A 51 -4.58 -4.81 1.98
N LYS A 52 -3.61 -5.61 1.51
CA LYS A 52 -2.70 -6.34 2.41
C LYS A 52 -1.85 -5.38 3.24
N LEU A 53 -1.31 -4.32 2.63
CA LEU A 53 -0.54 -3.30 3.35
C LEU A 53 -1.38 -2.59 4.41
N ALA A 54 -2.64 -2.29 4.11
CA ALA A 54 -3.56 -1.63 5.04
C ALA A 54 -3.82 -2.45 6.33
N GLN A 55 -3.70 -3.79 6.28
CA GLN A 55 -3.86 -4.63 7.47
C GLN A 55 -2.80 -4.36 8.54
N PHE A 56 -1.63 -3.85 8.16
CA PHE A 56 -0.57 -3.50 9.09
C PHE A 56 -0.86 -2.26 9.93
N GLN A 57 -1.84 -1.43 9.55
CA GLN A 57 -2.20 -0.22 10.32
C GLN A 57 -2.77 -0.53 11.70
N LYS A 58 -3.40 -1.70 11.84
CA LYS A 58 -4.00 -2.15 13.10
C LYS A 58 -3.01 -2.90 13.98
N GLN A 59 -1.76 -3.07 13.53
CA GLN A 59 -0.76 -3.88 14.20
C GLN A 59 0.33 -3.00 14.82
N LYS A 60 0.90 -3.46 15.94
CA LYS A 60 2.11 -2.89 16.52
C LYS A 60 3.31 -3.54 15.83
N LEU A 61 3.95 -2.82 14.91
CA LEU A 61 5.09 -3.30 14.16
C LEU A 61 6.41 -2.88 14.82
N SER A 62 7.48 -3.64 14.59
CA SER A 62 8.83 -3.20 14.93
C SER A 62 9.27 -2.09 13.98
N LYS A 63 10.21 -1.23 14.41
CA LYS A 63 10.71 -0.09 13.60
C LYS A 63 11.20 -0.52 12.21
N GLU A 64 11.80 -1.70 12.10
CA GLU A 64 12.27 -2.26 10.82
C GLU A 64 11.10 -2.66 9.91
N LYS A 65 10.11 -3.38 10.46
CA LYS A 65 8.89 -3.74 9.72
C LYS A 65 8.11 -2.50 9.29
N GLU A 66 8.03 -1.46 10.14
CA GLU A 66 7.41 -0.19 9.78
C GLU A 66 8.11 0.49 8.60
N LYS A 67 9.46 0.52 8.59
CA LYS A 67 10.24 1.05 7.45
C LYS A 67 9.95 0.28 6.18
N LEU A 68 9.90 -1.06 6.25
CA LEU A 68 9.62 -1.90 5.11
C LEU A 68 8.20 -1.68 4.57
N VAL A 69 7.19 -1.63 5.44
CA VAL A 69 5.80 -1.36 5.05
C VAL A 69 5.68 0.01 4.38
N LYS A 70 6.35 1.05 4.90
CA LYS A 70 6.39 2.37 4.28
C LYS A 70 7.04 2.34 2.89
N PHE A 71 8.14 1.60 2.72
CA PHE A 71 8.77 1.41 1.42
C PHE A 71 7.85 0.68 0.43
N LEU A 72 7.12 -0.34 0.87
CA LEU A 72 6.16 -1.04 0.02
C LEU A 72 5.01 -0.14 -0.44
N TYR A 73 4.59 0.83 0.37
CA TYR A 73 3.62 1.84 -0.07
C TYR A 73 4.16 2.72 -1.20
N THR A 74 5.44 3.09 -1.20
CA THR A 74 6.01 3.89 -2.30
C THR A 74 6.06 3.10 -3.61
N GLN A 75 6.03 1.76 -3.56
CA GLN A 75 5.98 0.91 -4.75
C GLN A 75 4.62 0.94 -5.46
N LEU A 76 3.61 1.53 -4.82
CA LEU A 76 2.29 1.76 -5.40
C LEU A 76 2.11 3.20 -5.89
N GLU A 77 3.10 4.09 -5.73
CA GLU A 77 3.03 5.48 -6.21
C GLU A 77 3.41 5.57 -7.71
N THR A 78 2.99 6.64 -8.39
CA THR A 78 3.32 6.84 -9.81
C THR A 78 4.81 6.80 -10.10
N ASP A 79 5.59 7.46 -9.25
CA ASP A 79 7.05 7.53 -9.35
C ASP A 79 7.75 6.48 -8.47
N TRP A 80 7.22 5.25 -8.42
CA TRP A 80 7.78 4.18 -7.58
C TRP A 80 9.23 3.79 -7.92
N ARG A 81 9.71 4.13 -9.13
CA ARG A 81 11.07 3.84 -9.59
C ARG A 81 12.12 4.62 -8.77
N THR A 82 11.88 5.89 -8.50
CA THR A 82 12.80 6.74 -7.72
C THR A 82 13.09 6.21 -6.31
N PRO A 83 12.09 5.87 -5.46
CA PRO A 83 12.36 5.30 -4.15
C PRO A 83 12.95 3.88 -4.23
N LEU A 84 12.63 3.11 -5.27
CA LEU A 84 13.25 1.80 -5.50
C LEU A 84 14.74 1.92 -5.82
N GLU A 85 15.12 2.79 -6.76
CA GLU A 85 16.51 3.04 -7.14
C GLU A 85 17.35 3.50 -5.95
N LYS A 86 16.84 4.48 -5.18
CA LYS A 86 17.48 4.93 -3.93
C LYS A 86 17.65 3.81 -2.90
N PHE A 87 16.69 2.89 -2.82
CA PHE A 87 16.79 1.74 -1.93
C PHE A 87 17.87 0.76 -2.40
N ILE A 88 17.96 0.50 -3.70
CA ILE A 88 18.99 -0.35 -4.32
C ILE A 88 20.38 0.28 -4.11
N ASP A 89 20.56 1.57 -4.40
CA ASP A 89 21.82 2.29 -4.19
C ASP A 89 22.31 2.18 -2.75
N LYS A 90 21.38 2.28 -1.80
CA LYS A 90 21.70 2.14 -0.39
C LYS A 90 22.17 0.73 -0.04
N LEU A 91 21.57 -0.31 -0.63
CA LEU A 91 22.02 -1.69 -0.44
C LEU A 91 23.41 -1.89 -1.05
N LEU A 92 23.65 -1.38 -2.25
CA LEU A 92 24.95 -1.48 -2.93
C LEU A 92 26.08 -0.79 -2.17
N LYS A 93 25.82 0.32 -1.45
CA LYS A 93 26.80 0.99 -0.59
C LYS A 93 27.12 0.23 0.71
N GLN A 94 26.33 -0.79 1.04
CA GLN A 94 26.53 -1.63 2.24
C GLN A 94 27.22 -2.96 1.91
N VAL A 95 27.50 -3.21 0.63
CA VAL A 95 28.32 -4.32 0.12
C VAL A 95 29.75 -3.82 -0.05
#